data_AF-A0A1C6V6R9-F1
#
_entry.id   AF-A0A1C6V6R9-F1
#
_cell.length_a   1.000
_cell.length_b   1.000
_cell.length_c   1.000
_cell.angle_alpha   90.00
_cell.angle_beta   90.00
_cell.angle_gamma   90.00
#
_symmetry.space_group_name_H-M   'P 1'
#
loop_
_entity.id
_entity.type
_entity.pdbx_description
1 polymer ?
#
loop_
_entity_poly.entity_id
_entity_poly.type
_entity_poly.pdbx_seq_one_letter_code
_entity_poly.pdbx_strand_id
1 'polypeptide(L)'
;MHAHLSPAGPRGRDRRPTPGGDAGTPARPTPGGDAARTSARPTPGGDAGTPARPTHRLAGPLALALPALLVACTADRPAAPPPPTPTPAAAGMDAARDELAALAAAAQDRRLVANYTLRAPDAPDRTVVVTSANDGTWRVDIPGGALGGTADVSFAATTDGLYQCALPSAARPEPPSCVRLGDPDDAVPRRLDPRVQHPFTDWLDVLTDRRAPLAVSPAQPPPGASGTCYSVETTSASINAPLDVGIYCYDRDGTPTAVRTAAGTLILAGTPAPAPATVQLAGPVVDREPLGTAAPEPADSASAATP
;
A
#
# COMPACT_ATOMS: atom_id res chain seq x y z
N MET A 1 11.97 67.56 26.62
CA MET A 1 11.15 68.29 27.60
C MET A 1 9.91 67.47 27.89
N HIS A 2 9.74 67.07 29.16
CA HIS A 2 8.53 66.67 29.92
C HIS A 2 7.34 65.97 29.22
N ALA A 3 6.63 64.99 29.78
CA ALA A 3 6.74 64.16 30.98
C ALA A 3 5.61 63.10 30.94
N HIS A 4 5.88 61.95 31.58
CA HIS A 4 5.00 61.01 32.29
C HIS A 4 3.45 61.12 32.20
N LEU A 5 2.79 59.95 32.05
CA LEU A 5 2.09 59.27 33.17
C LEU A 5 1.47 57.92 32.74
N SER A 6 1.85 56.84 33.45
CA SER A 6 1.04 55.63 33.61
C SER A 6 -0.03 55.84 34.69
N PRO A 7 -1.04 54.96 34.77
CA PRO A 7 -1.15 54.17 35.99
C PRO A 7 -1.58 52.70 35.83
N ALA A 8 -1.00 51.92 36.76
CA ALA A 8 -1.40 50.66 37.40
C ALA A 8 -2.76 49.99 37.11
N GLY A 9 -2.73 48.65 36.99
CA GLY A 9 -3.90 47.76 37.08
C GLY A 9 -4.22 47.28 38.50
N PRO A 10 -5.02 46.21 38.65
CA PRO A 10 -4.91 45.33 39.82
C PRO A 10 -4.88 43.83 39.50
N ARG A 11 -3.88 43.17 40.07
CA ARG A 11 -3.93 41.96 40.93
C ARG A 11 -4.98 40.88 40.64
N GLY A 12 -4.48 39.72 40.19
CA GLY A 12 -4.33 38.54 41.05
C GLY A 12 -5.55 37.65 41.23
N ARG A 13 -5.41 36.39 40.80
CA ARG A 13 -5.85 35.21 41.57
C ARG A 13 -5.11 33.96 41.10
N ASP A 14 -4.18 33.55 41.94
CA ASP A 14 -3.66 32.19 42.05
C ASP A 14 -4.80 31.18 42.15
N ARG A 15 -4.73 30.11 41.35
CA ARG A 15 -5.36 28.84 41.68
C ARG A 15 -4.32 27.74 41.69
N ARG A 16 -4.04 27.32 42.91
CA ARG A 16 -3.21 26.22 43.37
C ARG A 16 -3.67 24.87 42.79
N PRO A 17 -2.75 23.93 42.54
CA PRO A 17 -3.07 22.56 42.15
C PRO A 17 -3.56 21.73 43.35
N THR A 18 -4.55 20.88 43.13
CA THR A 18 -5.00 19.82 44.04
C THR A 18 -4.16 18.56 43.86
N PRO A 19 -3.56 18.00 44.93
CA PRO A 19 -3.03 16.64 44.95
C PRO A 19 -3.96 15.68 45.72
N GLY A 20 -3.97 14.41 45.31
CA GLY A 20 -4.63 13.28 45.99
C GLY A 20 -5.88 12.81 45.25
N GLY A 21 -6.09 11.52 45.01
CA GLY A 21 -5.37 10.33 45.43
C GLY A 21 -6.10 9.09 44.93
N ASP A 22 -5.38 7.98 45.05
CA ASP A 22 -5.86 6.62 45.29
C ASP A 22 -6.59 5.82 44.19
N ALA A 23 -5.84 4.80 43.77
CA ALA A 23 -6.21 3.39 43.85
C ALA A 23 -7.44 2.93 43.05
N GLY A 24 -7.15 2.31 41.91
CA GLY A 24 -8.10 1.52 41.16
C GLY A 24 -7.41 0.49 40.28
N THR A 25 -6.67 -0.45 40.89
CA THR A 25 -6.36 -1.73 40.25
C THR A 25 -7.58 -2.65 40.40
N PRO A 26 -8.11 -3.19 39.30
CA PRO A 26 -8.69 -4.52 39.36
C PRO A 26 -7.97 -5.49 38.41
N ALA A 27 -7.51 -6.57 39.02
CA ALA A 27 -7.57 -7.94 38.55
C ALA A 27 -6.95 -8.29 37.18
N ARG A 28 -5.69 -8.73 37.27
CA ARG A 28 -5.13 -9.84 36.50
C ARG A 28 -6.05 -11.08 36.56
N PRO A 29 -6.50 -11.67 35.44
CA PRO A 29 -6.96 -13.05 35.45
C PRO A 29 -5.75 -13.97 35.51
N THR A 30 -5.73 -14.83 36.51
CA THR A 30 -4.84 -15.98 36.65
C THR A 30 -5.03 -16.97 35.49
N PRO A 31 -3.96 -17.68 35.06
CA PRO A 31 -4.07 -18.76 34.09
C PRO A 31 -4.64 -20.01 34.77
N GLY A 32 -5.86 -20.39 34.41
CA GLY A 32 -6.48 -21.66 34.80
C GLY A 32 -6.15 -22.73 33.77
N GLY A 33 -5.36 -23.72 34.18
CA GLY A 33 -5.01 -24.90 33.39
C GLY A 33 -6.07 -26.00 33.39
N ASP A 34 -5.95 -26.83 32.37
CA ASP A 34 -6.07 -28.29 32.35
C ASP A 34 -7.33 -29.00 32.89
N ALA A 35 -8.16 -29.44 31.94
CA ALA A 35 -8.71 -30.81 31.86
C ALA A 35 -9.10 -31.08 30.39
N ALA A 36 -8.25 -31.72 29.57
CA ALA A 36 -8.00 -33.16 29.42
C ALA A 36 -9.13 -33.98 28.75
N ARG A 37 -8.81 -34.42 27.51
CA ARG A 37 -9.21 -35.65 26.77
C ARG A 37 -10.64 -35.70 26.22
N THR A 38 -10.85 -35.95 24.92
CA THR A 38 -10.57 -37.25 24.28
C THR A 38 -10.44 -37.16 22.75
N SER A 39 -9.39 -37.83 22.24
CA SER A 39 -9.09 -38.42 20.91
C SER A 39 -9.96 -38.13 19.67
N ALA A 40 -9.30 -37.64 18.60
CA ALA A 40 -9.23 -38.33 17.30
C ALA A 40 -8.14 -37.69 16.40
N ARG A 41 -7.18 -38.49 15.95
CA ARG A 41 -6.07 -38.12 15.06
C ARG A 41 -6.25 -38.86 13.73
N PRO A 42 -6.20 -38.18 12.56
CA PRO A 42 -5.92 -38.85 11.29
C PRO A 42 -4.41 -38.81 11.00
N THR A 43 -3.86 -39.99 10.70
CA THR A 43 -2.52 -40.26 10.17
C THR A 43 -2.33 -39.74 8.75
N PRO A 44 -1.17 -39.14 8.41
CA PRO A 44 -0.68 -39.07 7.04
C PRO A 44 0.17 -40.33 6.75
N GLY A 45 -0.23 -41.12 5.75
CA GLY A 45 0.55 -42.22 5.21
C GLY A 45 1.60 -41.69 4.24
N GLY A 46 2.87 -41.89 4.57
CA GLY A 46 3.99 -41.81 3.64
C GLY A 46 4.81 -43.08 3.81
N ASP A 47 4.88 -43.91 2.78
CA ASP A 47 5.81 -45.02 2.72
C ASP A 47 7.01 -44.67 1.85
N ALA A 48 8.16 -44.85 2.49
CA ALA A 48 9.49 -44.63 2.00
C ALA A 48 9.98 -45.81 1.15
N GLY A 49 10.72 -45.50 0.09
CA GLY A 49 11.63 -46.43 -0.58
C GLY A 49 13.04 -45.84 -0.58
N THR A 50 13.83 -46.20 0.44
CA THR A 50 15.24 -45.83 0.63
C THR A 50 16.17 -46.72 -0.23
N PRO A 51 17.40 -46.29 -0.58
CA PRO A 51 18.17 -46.79 -1.71
C PRO A 51 19.26 -47.80 -1.32
N ALA A 52 19.79 -48.54 -2.29
CA ALA A 52 21.06 -49.27 -2.11
C ALA A 52 21.87 -49.38 -3.41
N ARG A 53 23.15 -49.02 -3.29
CA ARG A 53 24.24 -49.06 -4.28
C ARG A 53 24.53 -50.50 -4.76
N PRO A 54 25.04 -50.70 -6.00
CA PRO A 54 25.70 -51.93 -6.36
C PRO A 54 27.23 -51.84 -6.17
N THR A 55 27.77 -52.72 -5.32
CA THR A 55 29.19 -53.07 -5.19
C THR A 55 29.56 -54.18 -6.16
N HIS A 56 30.72 -54.04 -6.80
CA HIS A 56 31.41 -55.06 -7.61
C HIS A 56 31.61 -56.40 -6.91
N ARG A 57 31.43 -57.52 -7.63
CA ARG A 57 32.18 -58.78 -7.42
C ARG A 57 32.49 -59.48 -8.75
N LEU A 58 33.71 -60.05 -8.76
CA LEU A 58 34.43 -60.77 -9.81
C LEU A 58 34.00 -62.25 -10.00
N ALA A 59 34.51 -62.81 -11.11
CA ALA A 59 34.77 -64.23 -11.42
C ALA A 59 33.53 -65.06 -11.85
N GLY A 60 33.52 -65.89 -12.90
CA GLY A 60 34.55 -66.48 -13.75
C GLY A 60 33.85 -67.27 -14.89
N PRO A 61 34.58 -68.07 -15.68
CA PRO A 61 34.35 -68.19 -17.12
C PRO A 61 33.47 -69.38 -17.54
N LEU A 62 32.82 -69.27 -18.70
CA LEU A 62 32.51 -70.45 -19.50
C LEU A 62 32.53 -70.10 -20.99
N ALA A 63 33.51 -70.69 -21.67
CA ALA A 63 33.68 -70.63 -23.10
C ALA A 63 32.65 -71.53 -23.79
N LEU A 64 31.97 -70.99 -24.81
CA LEU A 64 31.36 -71.75 -25.88
C LEU A 64 31.51 -70.93 -27.16
N ALA A 65 32.35 -71.45 -28.04
CA ALA A 65 32.61 -70.92 -29.37
C ALA A 65 31.46 -71.28 -30.31
N LEU A 66 30.98 -70.31 -31.09
CA LEU A 66 30.30 -70.56 -32.37
C LEU A 66 30.45 -69.34 -33.32
N PRO A 67 30.84 -69.54 -34.59
CA PRO A 67 31.08 -68.45 -35.54
C PRO A 67 29.85 -68.22 -36.45
N ALA A 68 29.44 -66.96 -36.64
CA ALA A 68 28.68 -66.52 -37.84
C ALA A 68 28.51 -65.00 -37.88
N LEU A 69 29.23 -64.37 -38.82
CA LEU A 69 28.85 -63.21 -39.66
C LEU A 69 27.73 -62.27 -39.16
N LEU A 70 28.09 -61.07 -38.67
CA LEU A 70 27.22 -59.89 -38.72
C LEU A 70 28.02 -58.60 -38.98
N VAL A 71 27.83 -58.10 -40.20
CA VAL A 71 27.78 -56.68 -40.65
C VAL A 71 28.35 -55.62 -39.70
N ALA A 72 29.40 -54.94 -40.17
CA ALA A 72 29.83 -53.66 -39.63
C ALA A 72 28.77 -52.57 -39.92
N CYS A 73 27.93 -52.26 -38.94
CA CYS A 73 27.13 -51.03 -38.94
C CYS A 73 27.95 -49.94 -38.25
N THR A 74 28.61 -49.08 -39.03
CA THR A 74 29.04 -47.76 -38.56
C THR A 74 27.77 -46.93 -38.34
N ALA A 75 27.24 -46.96 -37.12
CA ALA A 75 26.17 -46.06 -36.72
C ALA A 75 26.74 -44.64 -36.65
N ASP A 76 26.37 -43.84 -37.65
CA ASP A 76 26.54 -42.39 -37.66
C ASP A 76 25.95 -41.83 -36.37
N ARG A 77 26.76 -41.12 -35.58
CA ARG A 77 26.36 -40.60 -34.28
C ARG A 77 25.62 -39.28 -34.53
N PRO A 78 24.32 -39.15 -34.19
CA PRO A 78 23.61 -37.90 -34.35
C PRO A 78 24.34 -36.80 -33.60
N ALA A 79 24.61 -35.68 -34.28
CA ALA A 79 25.24 -34.52 -33.68
C ALA A 79 24.47 -34.09 -32.43
N ALA A 80 25.19 -33.85 -31.34
CA ALA A 80 24.59 -33.37 -30.10
C ALA A 80 23.87 -32.03 -30.38
N PRO A 81 22.62 -31.86 -29.92
CA PRO A 81 21.91 -30.60 -30.07
C PRO A 81 22.70 -29.49 -29.36
N PRO A 82 22.74 -28.26 -29.92
CA PRO A 82 23.42 -27.15 -29.29
C PRO A 82 22.86 -26.90 -27.88
N PRO A 83 23.69 -26.47 -26.92
CA PRO A 83 23.23 -26.16 -25.58
C PRO A 83 22.13 -25.08 -25.64
N PRO A 84 21.07 -25.19 -24.83
CA PRO A 84 20.02 -24.18 -24.79
C PRO A 84 20.63 -22.85 -24.35
N THR A 85 20.40 -21.79 -25.15
CA THR A 85 20.69 -20.41 -24.76
C THR A 85 19.88 -20.09 -23.50
N PRO A 86 20.49 -19.60 -22.40
CA PRO A 86 19.73 -19.25 -21.21
C PRO A 86 18.72 -18.17 -21.56
N THR A 87 17.44 -18.44 -21.32
CA THR A 87 16.36 -17.49 -21.55
C THR A 87 16.46 -16.33 -20.54
N PRO A 88 16.68 -15.07 -20.96
CA PRO A 88 16.95 -13.97 -20.02
C PRO A 88 15.74 -13.46 -19.20
N ALA A 89 14.55 -14.04 -19.35
CA ALA A 89 13.30 -13.43 -18.88
C ALA A 89 13.11 -13.45 -17.36
N ALA A 90 13.45 -14.56 -16.68
CA ALA A 90 13.21 -14.70 -15.24
C ALA A 90 14.10 -13.75 -14.41
N ALA A 91 15.39 -13.67 -14.75
CA ALA A 91 16.34 -12.80 -14.05
C ALA A 91 16.00 -11.30 -14.19
N GLY A 92 15.42 -10.88 -15.33
CA GLY A 92 15.00 -9.50 -15.55
C GLY A 92 13.76 -9.09 -14.74
N MET A 93 12.81 -10.02 -14.55
CA MET A 93 11.62 -9.78 -13.72
C MET A 93 11.97 -9.66 -12.24
N ASP A 94 12.87 -10.52 -11.74
CA ASP A 94 13.35 -10.45 -10.35
C ASP A 94 14.10 -9.13 -10.10
N ALA A 95 14.94 -8.70 -11.04
CA ALA A 95 15.65 -7.42 -10.95
C ALA A 95 14.71 -6.21 -10.94
N ALA A 96 13.69 -6.20 -11.83
CA ALA A 96 12.70 -5.13 -11.86
C ALA A 96 11.90 -5.05 -10.55
N ARG A 97 11.58 -6.21 -9.96
CA ARG A 97 10.90 -6.28 -8.67
C ARG A 97 11.78 -5.75 -7.53
N ASP A 98 13.04 -6.15 -7.48
CA ASP A 98 13.98 -5.67 -6.46
C ASP A 98 14.23 -4.16 -6.57
N GLU A 99 14.33 -3.62 -7.79
CA GLU A 99 14.51 -2.18 -8.02
C GLU A 99 13.27 -1.38 -7.61
N LEU A 100 12.07 -1.84 -7.99
CA LEU A 100 10.81 -1.22 -7.54
C LEU A 100 10.68 -1.26 -6.01
N ALA A 101 10.99 -2.38 -5.38
CA ALA A 101 10.96 -2.49 -3.92
C ALA A 101 11.94 -1.51 -3.25
N ALA A 102 13.14 -1.32 -3.82
CA ALA A 102 14.10 -0.34 -3.32
C ALA A 102 13.59 1.11 -3.46
N LEU A 103 12.96 1.45 -4.59
CA LEU A 103 12.35 2.77 -4.81
C LEU A 103 11.15 3.01 -3.90
N ALA A 104 10.31 2.00 -3.68
CA ALA A 104 9.19 2.07 -2.75
C ALA A 104 9.64 2.22 -1.30
N ALA A 105 10.71 1.53 -0.90
CA ALA A 105 11.33 1.72 0.42
C ALA A 105 11.89 3.13 0.58
N ALA A 106 12.59 3.64 -0.43
CA ALA A 106 13.03 5.04 -0.44
C ALA A 106 11.84 6.00 -0.34
N ALA A 107 10.72 5.72 -1.02
CA ALA A 107 9.48 6.48 -0.94
C ALA A 107 8.88 6.50 0.48
N GLN A 108 8.87 5.37 1.18
CA GLN A 108 8.41 5.27 2.58
C GLN A 108 9.21 6.17 3.52
N ASP A 109 10.49 6.41 3.23
CA ASP A 109 11.36 7.28 4.01
C ASP A 109 11.26 8.76 3.58
N ARG A 110 10.57 9.08 2.48
CA ARG A 110 10.43 10.46 2.01
C ARG A 110 9.48 11.24 2.89
N ARG A 111 9.91 12.45 3.22
CA ARG A 111 9.15 13.49 3.91
C ARG A 111 9.15 14.72 3.03
N LEU A 112 7.99 15.11 2.54
CA LEU A 112 7.83 16.19 1.57
C LEU A 112 6.41 16.75 1.55
N VAL A 113 6.24 17.87 0.86
CA VAL A 113 4.94 18.34 0.35
C VAL A 113 5.03 18.34 -1.17
N ALA A 114 4.12 17.64 -1.85
CA ALA A 114 4.10 17.55 -3.31
C ALA A 114 2.69 17.78 -3.86
N ASN A 115 2.64 18.38 -5.05
CA ASN A 115 1.41 18.53 -5.83
C ASN A 115 1.39 17.49 -6.94
N TYR A 116 0.25 16.86 -7.16
CA TYR A 116 0.04 15.91 -8.23
C TYR A 116 -1.16 16.33 -9.06
N THR A 117 -1.04 16.27 -10.38
CA THR A 117 -2.19 16.37 -11.28
C THR A 117 -2.84 15.00 -11.40
N LEU A 118 -4.08 14.87 -10.93
CA LEU A 118 -4.94 13.72 -11.16
C LEU A 118 -5.71 13.91 -12.46
N ARG A 119 -5.45 13.04 -13.43
CA ARG A 119 -6.20 12.94 -14.68
C ARG A 119 -7.11 11.71 -14.66
N ALA A 120 -8.39 11.91 -14.89
CA ALA A 120 -9.36 10.82 -15.05
C ALA A 120 -10.18 11.04 -16.33
N PRO A 121 -10.60 9.97 -17.05
CA PRO A 121 -11.23 10.11 -18.36
C PRO A 121 -12.49 10.99 -18.38
N ASP A 122 -13.29 10.94 -17.32
CA ASP A 122 -14.60 11.60 -17.23
C ASP A 122 -14.64 12.75 -16.21
N ALA A 123 -13.47 13.30 -15.83
CA ALA A 123 -13.38 14.39 -14.88
C ALA A 123 -12.32 15.41 -15.32
N PRO A 124 -12.50 16.70 -14.97
CA PRO A 124 -11.43 17.68 -15.17
C PRO A 124 -10.17 17.29 -14.39
N ASP A 125 -9.02 17.74 -14.89
CA ASP A 125 -7.75 17.64 -14.18
C ASP A 125 -7.86 18.33 -12.82
N ARG A 126 -7.40 17.66 -11.77
CA ARG A 126 -7.47 18.15 -10.39
C ARG A 126 -6.09 18.09 -9.73
N THR A 127 -5.82 19.03 -8.83
CA THR A 127 -4.56 19.05 -8.09
C THR A 127 -4.75 18.36 -6.74
N VAL A 128 -4.09 17.22 -6.57
CA VAL A 128 -3.99 16.50 -5.29
C VAL A 128 -2.76 17.01 -4.56
N VAL A 129 -2.89 17.36 -3.28
CA VAL A 129 -1.76 17.79 -2.46
C VAL A 129 -1.43 16.69 -1.46
N VAL A 130 -0.19 16.21 -1.47
CA VAL A 130 0.30 15.18 -0.56
C VAL A 130 1.30 15.81 0.39
N THR A 131 1.11 15.59 1.68
CA THR A 131 2.03 15.97 2.74
C THR A 131 2.43 14.73 3.53
N SER A 132 3.74 14.48 3.62
CA SER A 132 4.34 13.50 4.52
C SER A 132 5.29 14.24 5.44
N ALA A 133 4.96 14.32 6.73
CA ALA A 133 5.66 15.14 7.71
C ALA A 133 6.75 14.37 8.45
N ASN A 134 7.72 15.08 9.01
CA ASN A 134 8.94 14.49 9.59
C ASN A 134 8.68 13.50 10.74
N ASP A 135 7.55 13.61 11.42
CA ASP A 135 7.11 12.70 12.49
C ASP A 135 6.33 11.45 11.99
N GLY A 136 6.17 11.30 10.68
CA GLY A 136 5.45 10.18 10.05
C GLY A 136 3.95 10.43 9.87
N THR A 137 3.42 11.56 10.34
CA THR A 137 2.04 11.95 10.04
C THR A 137 1.90 12.34 8.58
N TRP A 138 0.73 12.07 7.98
CA TRP A 138 0.50 12.33 6.57
C TRP A 138 -0.88 12.92 6.32
N ARG A 139 -1.01 13.63 5.19
CA ARG A 139 -2.26 14.20 4.70
C ARG A 139 -2.30 14.22 3.18
N VAL A 140 -3.45 13.88 2.62
CA VAL A 140 -3.73 13.93 1.19
C VAL A 140 -5.02 14.70 0.95
N ASP A 141 -4.92 15.86 0.29
CA ASP A 141 -6.05 16.69 -0.12
C ASP A 141 -6.49 16.30 -1.54
N ILE A 142 -7.75 15.90 -1.69
CA ILE A 142 -8.31 15.30 -2.89
C ILE A 142 -9.54 16.10 -3.31
N PRO A 143 -9.38 17.08 -4.23
CA PRO A 143 -10.53 17.75 -4.83
C PRO A 143 -11.44 16.74 -5.56
N GLY A 144 -12.75 16.88 -5.41
CA GLY A 144 -13.75 15.95 -5.93
C GLY A 144 -13.55 14.49 -5.47
N GLY A 145 -13.01 14.28 -4.27
CA GLY A 145 -12.81 12.94 -3.71
C GLY A 145 -14.06 12.30 -3.10
N ALA A 146 -15.15 13.07 -2.96
CA ALA A 146 -16.40 12.58 -2.36
C ALA A 146 -17.66 13.02 -3.13
N LEU A 147 -18.79 12.39 -2.78
CA LEU A 147 -20.12 12.70 -3.29
C LEU A 147 -20.20 12.72 -4.83
N GLY A 148 -19.61 11.71 -5.47
CA GLY A 148 -19.60 11.60 -6.93
C GLY A 148 -18.75 12.69 -7.62
N GLY A 149 -17.74 13.23 -6.95
CA GLY A 149 -16.85 14.26 -7.49
C GLY A 149 -17.25 15.69 -7.17
N THR A 150 -18.30 15.91 -6.38
CA THR A 150 -18.81 17.25 -6.06
C THR A 150 -18.25 17.84 -4.77
N ALA A 151 -17.68 16.99 -3.90
CA ALA A 151 -17.10 17.42 -2.63
C ALA A 151 -15.60 17.13 -2.57
N ASP A 152 -14.88 18.08 -1.99
CA ASP A 152 -13.45 17.99 -1.74
C ASP A 152 -13.23 17.39 -0.36
N VAL A 153 -12.29 16.45 -0.27
CA VAL A 153 -11.97 15.77 0.98
C VAL A 153 -10.47 15.74 1.22
N SER A 154 -10.10 15.67 2.49
CA SER A 154 -8.75 15.41 2.94
C SER A 154 -8.72 14.14 3.76
N PHE A 155 -7.76 13.26 3.53
CA PHE A 155 -7.46 12.16 4.44
C PHE A 155 -6.18 12.49 5.19
N ALA A 156 -6.15 12.27 6.49
CA ALA A 156 -4.96 12.50 7.29
C ALA A 156 -4.82 11.46 8.40
N ALA A 157 -3.61 10.94 8.60
CA ALA A 157 -3.27 10.20 9.80
C ALA A 157 -2.35 11.06 10.67
N THR A 158 -2.76 11.25 11.92
CA THR A 158 -1.95 11.85 12.98
C THR A 158 -1.67 10.80 14.05
N THR A 159 -0.89 11.13 15.08
CA THR A 159 -0.71 10.26 16.24
C THR A 159 -2.02 9.90 16.95
N ASP A 160 -3.07 10.70 16.76
CA ASP A 160 -4.35 10.56 17.47
C ASP A 160 -5.37 9.71 16.69
N GLY A 161 -5.16 9.49 15.39
CA GLY A 161 -6.04 8.68 14.57
C GLY A 161 -5.97 8.96 13.07
N LEU A 162 -6.80 8.22 12.34
CA LEU A 162 -7.12 8.47 10.95
C LEU A 162 -8.37 9.34 10.85
N TYR A 163 -8.34 10.34 9.97
CA TYR A 163 -9.41 11.33 9.80
C TYR A 163 -9.78 11.51 8.33
N GLN A 164 -11.07 11.79 8.10
CA GLN A 164 -11.55 12.40 6.87
C GLN A 164 -12.03 13.81 7.17
N CYS A 165 -11.53 14.80 6.44
CA CYS A 165 -12.01 16.17 6.50
C CYS A 165 -12.78 16.53 5.25
N ALA A 166 -13.97 17.11 5.42
CA ALA A 166 -14.64 17.84 4.35
C ALA A 166 -13.93 19.18 4.17
N LEU A 167 -13.55 19.49 2.94
CA LEU A 167 -12.92 20.76 2.56
C LEU A 167 -13.97 21.69 1.93
N PRO A 168 -13.80 23.02 2.02
CA PRO A 168 -14.63 23.96 1.28
C PRO A 168 -14.52 23.71 -0.22
N SER A 169 -15.65 23.54 -0.90
CA SER A 169 -15.73 23.38 -2.35
C SER A 169 -16.91 24.19 -2.92
N ALA A 170 -17.00 24.29 -4.24
CA ALA A 170 -18.09 25.02 -4.90
C ALA A 170 -19.50 24.48 -4.52
N ALA A 171 -19.63 23.16 -4.33
CA ALA A 171 -20.88 22.54 -3.90
C ALA A 171 -21.05 22.52 -2.36
N ARG A 172 -19.99 22.85 -1.61
CA ARG A 172 -19.93 22.79 -0.14
C ARG A 172 -19.12 23.96 0.42
N PRO A 173 -19.70 25.17 0.54
CA PRO A 173 -18.97 26.35 0.99
C PRO A 173 -18.74 26.40 2.50
N GLU A 174 -19.14 25.37 3.27
CA GLU A 174 -18.98 25.33 4.72
C GLU A 174 -17.50 25.33 5.14
N PRO A 175 -17.18 25.85 6.34
CA PRO A 175 -15.83 25.72 6.89
C PRO A 175 -15.38 24.25 6.97
N PRO A 176 -14.07 23.99 6.83
CA PRO A 176 -13.56 22.63 6.90
C PRO A 176 -13.87 21.99 8.25
N SER A 177 -14.09 20.68 8.24
CA SER A 177 -14.37 19.92 9.45
C SER A 177 -13.97 18.47 9.26
N CYS A 178 -13.46 17.83 10.31
CA CYS A 178 -12.92 16.48 10.27
C CYS A 178 -13.73 15.52 11.11
N VAL A 179 -13.77 14.26 10.69
CA VAL A 179 -14.38 13.15 11.40
C VAL A 179 -13.31 12.09 11.61
N ARG A 180 -13.23 11.52 12.83
CA ARG A 180 -12.32 10.41 13.13
C ARG A 180 -12.88 9.13 12.53
N LEU A 181 -12.06 8.43 11.75
CA LEU A 181 -12.41 7.15 11.13
C LEU A 181 -11.93 5.96 11.94
N GLY A 182 -10.80 6.11 12.64
CA GLY A 182 -10.14 5.01 13.34
C GLY A 182 -8.81 5.44 13.96
N ASP A 183 -8.00 4.46 14.30
CA ASP A 183 -6.62 4.62 14.76
C ASP A 183 -5.69 4.98 13.59
N PRO A 184 -4.45 5.47 13.83
CA PRO A 184 -3.59 6.03 12.79
C PRO A 184 -3.29 5.08 11.63
N ASP A 185 -3.16 3.78 11.92
CA ASP A 185 -2.81 2.73 10.96
C ASP A 185 -4.03 1.96 10.44
N ASP A 186 -5.25 2.37 10.81
CA ASP A 186 -6.46 1.72 10.32
C ASP A 186 -6.64 1.97 8.81
N ALA A 187 -7.27 1.01 8.14
CA ALA A 187 -7.63 1.17 6.74
C ALA A 187 -8.83 2.12 6.57
N VAL A 188 -8.80 2.95 5.52
CA VAL A 188 -9.97 3.75 5.13
C VAL A 188 -11.13 2.80 4.77
N PRO A 189 -12.34 2.96 5.36
CA PRO A 189 -13.49 2.14 4.99
C PRO A 189 -13.81 2.26 3.50
N ARG A 190 -14.01 1.13 2.80
CA ARG A 190 -14.20 1.08 1.33
C ARG A 190 -15.25 2.06 0.78
N ARG A 191 -16.34 2.32 1.52
CA ARG A 191 -17.40 3.27 1.12
C ARG A 191 -16.94 4.73 1.05
N LEU A 192 -15.84 5.05 1.75
CA LEU A 192 -15.25 6.37 1.88
C LEU A 192 -13.98 6.52 1.03
N ASP A 193 -13.45 5.43 0.48
CA ASP A 193 -12.11 5.36 -0.10
C ASP A 193 -12.07 5.82 -1.58
N PRO A 194 -11.43 6.96 -1.91
CA PRO A 194 -11.28 7.43 -3.28
C PRO A 194 -10.08 6.79 -4.00
N ARG A 195 -9.33 5.90 -3.34
CA ARG A 195 -8.12 5.19 -3.81
C ARG A 195 -6.87 6.04 -4.01
N VAL A 196 -7.01 7.36 -4.15
CA VAL A 196 -5.94 8.30 -4.52
C VAL A 196 -4.83 8.43 -3.48
N GLN A 197 -5.13 8.19 -2.20
CA GLN A 197 -4.17 8.30 -1.09
C GLN A 197 -3.19 7.12 -0.98
N HIS A 198 -3.60 5.94 -1.45
CA HIS A 198 -2.88 4.69 -1.21
C HIS A 198 -1.45 4.64 -1.78
N PRO A 199 -1.14 5.19 -2.98
CA PRO A 199 0.22 5.17 -3.51
C PRO A 199 1.26 5.88 -2.63
N PHE A 200 0.79 6.75 -1.73
CA PHE A 200 1.62 7.55 -0.83
C PHE A 200 1.63 7.01 0.60
N THR A 201 0.84 5.97 0.88
CA THR A 201 0.59 5.46 2.22
C THR A 201 0.82 3.95 2.25
N ASP A 202 -0.23 3.14 2.28
CA ASP A 202 -0.19 1.69 2.54
C ASP A 202 0.31 0.84 1.37
N TRP A 203 0.17 1.27 0.11
CA TRP A 203 0.64 0.44 -1.02
C TRP A 203 2.16 0.31 -1.07
N LEU A 204 2.91 1.23 -0.45
CA LEU A 204 4.36 1.13 -0.37
C LEU A 204 4.80 -0.11 0.44
N ASP A 205 4.06 -0.48 1.49
CA ASP A 205 4.33 -1.69 2.28
C ASP A 205 4.16 -2.96 1.43
N VAL A 206 3.18 -2.95 0.54
CA VAL A 206 2.92 -4.06 -0.38
C VAL A 206 4.00 -4.15 -1.46
N LEU A 207 4.44 -3.00 -2.00
CA LEU A 207 5.51 -2.93 -3.01
C LEU A 207 6.87 -3.36 -2.45
N THR A 208 7.11 -3.13 -1.15
CA THR A 208 8.32 -3.56 -0.46
C THR A 208 8.27 -5.02 0.02
N ASP A 209 7.07 -5.59 0.19
CA ASP A 209 6.92 -7.00 0.54
C ASP A 209 7.29 -7.94 -0.62
N ARG A 210 8.44 -8.59 -0.48
CA ARG A 210 8.93 -9.62 -1.43
C ARG A 210 8.01 -10.83 -1.54
N ARG A 211 7.13 -11.07 -0.56
CA ARG A 211 6.17 -12.18 -0.56
C ARG A 211 4.85 -11.81 -1.23
N ALA A 212 4.61 -10.54 -1.55
CA ALA A 212 3.39 -10.13 -2.22
C ALA A 212 3.28 -10.81 -3.60
N PRO A 213 2.11 -11.31 -4.01
CA PRO A 213 1.93 -12.05 -5.26
C PRO A 213 1.88 -11.14 -6.51
N LEU A 214 2.91 -10.32 -6.70
CA LEU A 214 3.04 -9.32 -7.77
C LEU A 214 3.96 -9.78 -8.91
N ALA A 215 3.59 -9.49 -10.15
CA ALA A 215 4.46 -9.53 -11.31
C ALA A 215 4.88 -8.08 -11.64
N VAL A 216 6.18 -7.85 -11.80
CA VAL A 216 6.74 -6.53 -12.06
C VAL A 216 7.60 -6.57 -13.31
N SER A 217 7.41 -5.60 -14.20
CA SER A 217 8.23 -5.43 -15.40
C SER A 217 8.49 -3.95 -15.69
N PRO A 218 9.61 -3.60 -16.36
CA PRO A 218 9.83 -2.22 -16.80
C PRO A 218 8.71 -1.75 -17.72
N ALA A 219 8.30 -0.50 -17.58
CA ALA A 219 7.23 0.08 -18.37
C ALA A 219 7.58 1.46 -18.92
N GLN A 220 6.91 1.83 -20.00
CA GLN A 220 7.08 3.17 -20.56
C GLN A 220 6.36 4.21 -19.68
N PRO A 221 7.00 5.36 -19.39
CA PRO A 221 6.37 6.42 -18.60
C PRO A 221 5.07 6.92 -19.26
N PRO A 222 3.99 7.13 -18.47
CA PRO A 222 2.82 7.84 -18.94
C PRO A 222 3.16 9.26 -19.45
N PRO A 223 2.33 9.86 -20.33
CA PRO A 223 2.59 11.21 -20.83
C PRO A 223 2.71 12.26 -19.71
N GLY A 224 3.86 12.93 -19.63
CA GLY A 224 4.17 13.92 -18.60
C GLY A 224 4.83 13.36 -17.34
N ALA A 225 4.98 12.03 -17.24
CA ALA A 225 5.75 11.40 -16.18
C ALA A 225 7.25 11.41 -16.47
N SER A 226 8.05 11.40 -15.41
CA SER A 226 9.51 11.24 -15.43
C SER A 226 9.93 10.09 -14.51
N GLY A 227 11.24 9.79 -14.45
CA GLY A 227 11.78 8.75 -13.58
C GLY A 227 11.73 7.35 -14.21
N THR A 228 11.94 6.34 -13.36
CA THR A 228 11.90 4.91 -13.75
C THR A 228 10.52 4.35 -13.46
N CYS A 229 9.92 3.65 -14.43
CA CYS A 229 8.54 3.18 -14.36
C CYS A 229 8.43 1.66 -14.47
N TYR A 230 7.49 1.10 -13.73
CA TYR A 230 7.22 -0.33 -13.70
C TYR A 230 5.73 -0.60 -13.88
N SER A 231 5.40 -1.63 -14.67
CA SER A 231 4.06 -2.23 -14.70
C SER A 231 3.97 -3.24 -13.57
N VAL A 232 2.93 -3.10 -12.74
CA VAL A 232 2.63 -3.99 -11.62
C VAL A 232 1.30 -4.67 -11.88
N GLU A 233 1.34 -6.00 -11.91
CA GLU A 233 0.19 -6.86 -12.13
C GLU A 233 0.07 -7.84 -10.95
N THR A 234 -1.15 -8.27 -10.64
CA THR A 234 -1.36 -9.37 -9.69
C THR A 234 -1.21 -10.70 -10.39
N THR A 235 -0.51 -11.64 -9.76
CA THR A 235 -0.50 -13.03 -10.24
C THR A 235 -1.86 -13.70 -9.95
N SER A 236 -2.25 -14.65 -10.80
CA SER A 236 -3.58 -15.26 -10.89
C SER A 236 -4.11 -15.98 -9.63
N ALA A 237 -3.35 -15.99 -8.53
CA ALA A 237 -3.73 -16.59 -7.25
C ALA A 237 -4.44 -15.63 -6.27
N SER A 238 -4.48 -14.33 -6.54
CA SER A 238 -5.07 -13.35 -5.61
C SER A 238 -6.52 -13.01 -5.94
N ILE A 239 -7.44 -13.41 -5.05
CA ILE A 239 -8.87 -13.02 -5.09
C ILE A 239 -9.05 -11.54 -4.67
N ASN A 240 -8.11 -10.99 -3.90
CA ASN A 240 -8.09 -9.58 -3.52
C ASN A 240 -6.68 -9.02 -3.75
N ALA A 241 -6.53 -8.16 -4.76
CA ALA A 241 -5.28 -7.47 -5.01
C ALA A 241 -4.97 -6.51 -3.85
N PRO A 242 -3.79 -6.59 -3.21
CA PRO A 242 -3.45 -5.72 -2.08
C PRO A 242 -3.18 -4.26 -2.50
N LEU A 243 -2.98 -4.02 -3.79
CA LEU A 243 -2.84 -2.71 -4.43
C LEU A 243 -3.51 -2.70 -5.80
N ASP A 244 -3.76 -1.53 -6.38
CA ASP A 244 -4.26 -1.46 -7.75
C ASP A 244 -3.18 -1.78 -8.78
N VAL A 245 -3.52 -2.66 -9.73
CA VAL A 245 -2.64 -2.92 -10.88
C VAL A 245 -2.50 -1.66 -11.73
N GLY A 246 -1.31 -1.45 -12.28
CA GLY A 246 -1.01 -0.17 -12.91
C GLY A 246 0.46 0.07 -13.24
N ILE A 247 0.77 1.32 -13.60
CA ILE A 247 2.14 1.80 -13.74
C ILE A 247 2.51 2.66 -12.55
N TYR A 248 3.66 2.38 -11.96
CA TYR A 248 4.25 3.14 -10.86
C TYR A 248 5.61 3.67 -11.30
N CYS A 249 5.78 4.98 -11.22
CA CYS A 249 6.98 5.70 -11.61
C CYS A 249 7.56 6.42 -10.40
N TYR A 250 8.88 6.31 -10.23
CA TYR A 250 9.62 6.96 -9.16
C TYR A 250 10.85 7.67 -9.71
N ASP A 251 11.21 8.80 -9.09
CA ASP A 251 12.55 9.37 -9.25
C ASP A 251 13.56 8.55 -8.43
N ARG A 252 14.85 8.78 -8.65
CA ARG A 252 15.97 8.07 -8.01
C ARG A 252 15.99 8.19 -6.49
N ASP A 253 15.41 9.25 -5.95
CA ASP A 253 15.31 9.45 -4.51
C ASP A 253 14.07 8.75 -3.89
N GLY A 254 13.27 8.04 -4.69
CA GLY A 254 12.03 7.40 -4.24
C GLY A 254 10.80 8.32 -4.28
N THR A 255 10.91 9.56 -4.77
CA THR A 255 9.72 10.40 -4.95
C THR A 255 8.80 9.80 -6.02
N PRO A 256 7.51 9.51 -5.73
CA PRO A 256 6.58 9.08 -6.76
C PRO A 256 6.42 10.20 -7.79
N THR A 257 6.69 9.91 -9.06
CA THR A 257 6.58 10.88 -10.17
C THR A 257 5.32 10.68 -10.98
N ALA A 258 4.82 9.44 -11.07
CA ALA A 258 3.52 9.15 -11.62
C ALA A 258 2.98 7.80 -11.14
N VAL A 259 1.66 7.71 -11.01
CA VAL A 259 0.95 6.47 -10.70
C VAL A 259 -0.29 6.40 -11.58
N ARG A 260 -0.39 5.37 -12.42
CA ARG A 260 -1.54 5.11 -13.30
C ARG A 260 -2.25 3.85 -12.86
N THR A 261 -3.47 3.99 -12.37
CA THR A 261 -4.36 2.89 -11.96
C THR A 261 -5.74 3.04 -12.59
N ALA A 262 -6.69 2.19 -12.22
CA ALA A 262 -8.09 2.33 -12.62
C ALA A 262 -8.72 3.64 -12.12
N ALA A 263 -8.23 4.21 -11.01
CA ALA A 263 -8.73 5.46 -10.45
C ALA A 263 -8.29 6.71 -11.25
N GLY A 264 -7.31 6.57 -12.15
CA GLY A 264 -6.76 7.64 -12.96
C GLY A 264 -5.24 7.64 -13.00
N THR A 265 -4.68 8.74 -13.50
CA THR A 265 -3.22 8.96 -13.52
C THR A 265 -2.86 10.16 -12.65
N LEU A 266 -2.10 9.92 -11.60
CA LEU A 266 -1.42 10.96 -10.82
C LEU A 266 -0.07 11.26 -11.45
N ILE A 267 0.26 12.54 -11.66
CA ILE A 267 1.54 12.98 -12.23
C ILE A 267 2.09 14.10 -11.36
N LEU A 268 3.34 13.99 -10.92
CA LEU A 268 4.00 14.99 -10.09
C LEU A 268 4.05 16.34 -10.83
N ALA A 269 3.55 17.38 -10.15
CA ALA A 269 3.46 18.74 -10.65
C ALA A 269 4.48 19.62 -9.95
N GLY A 270 5.59 19.91 -10.64
CA GLY A 270 6.67 20.74 -10.12
C GLY A 270 7.57 20.04 -9.11
N THR A 271 8.40 20.82 -8.42
CA THR A 271 9.36 20.30 -7.43
C THR A 271 8.70 20.18 -6.05
N PRO A 272 8.84 19.05 -5.34
CA PRO A 272 8.38 18.92 -3.97
C PRO A 272 9.01 19.96 -3.03
N ALA A 273 8.22 20.46 -2.10
CA ALA A 273 8.66 21.35 -1.03
C ALA A 273 9.10 20.56 0.22
N PRO A 274 9.89 21.17 1.13
CA PRO A 274 10.29 20.54 2.38
C PRO A 274 9.11 20.12 3.26
N ALA A 275 9.25 18.99 3.96
CA ALA A 275 8.25 18.52 4.91
C ALA A 275 8.07 19.46 6.10
N PRO A 276 6.83 19.66 6.56
CA PRO A 276 6.59 20.23 7.88
C PRO A 276 7.03 19.26 8.98
N ALA A 277 7.14 19.77 10.21
CA ALA A 277 7.44 18.93 11.37
C ALA A 277 6.33 17.90 11.63
N THR A 278 5.08 18.31 11.50
CA THR A 278 3.88 17.50 11.71
C THR A 278 2.74 17.98 10.81
N VAL A 279 1.83 17.09 10.44
CA VAL A 279 0.61 17.41 9.71
C VAL A 279 -0.39 18.13 10.61
N GLN A 280 -1.12 19.07 10.03
CA GLN A 280 -2.29 19.68 10.67
C GLN A 280 -3.56 19.25 9.93
N LEU A 281 -4.58 18.87 10.69
CA LEU A 281 -5.91 18.62 10.15
C LEU A 281 -6.46 19.87 9.47
N ALA A 282 -7.25 19.69 8.42
CA ALA A 282 -7.79 20.81 7.64
C ALA A 282 -8.83 21.64 8.41
N GLY A 283 -9.40 21.09 9.47
CA GLY A 283 -10.40 21.73 10.31
C GLY A 283 -10.56 21.01 11.67
N PRO A 284 -11.45 21.51 12.54
CA PRO A 284 -11.72 20.88 13.83
C PRO A 284 -12.37 19.50 13.66
N VAL A 285 -12.10 18.60 14.61
CA VAL A 285 -12.78 17.30 14.70
C VAL A 285 -14.18 17.51 15.26
N VAL A 286 -15.19 16.94 14.60
CA VAL A 286 -16.60 17.03 14.95
C VAL A 286 -17.25 15.66 14.90
N ASP A 287 -18.33 15.48 15.65
CA ASP A 287 -19.14 14.27 15.61
C ASP A 287 -20.20 14.38 14.48
N ARG A 288 -19.82 13.91 13.28
CA ARG A 288 -20.68 13.88 12.07
C ARG A 288 -20.36 12.64 11.25
N GLU A 289 -21.28 12.25 10.36
CA GLU A 289 -21.00 11.18 9.39
C GLU A 289 -19.96 11.64 8.36
N PRO A 290 -18.96 10.80 8.02
CA PRO A 290 -18.03 11.08 6.93
C PRO A 290 -18.74 11.09 5.56
N LEU A 291 -18.13 11.79 4.60
CA LEU A 291 -18.60 11.85 3.22
C LEU A 291 -18.20 10.58 2.47
N GLY A 292 -19.20 9.88 1.92
CA GLY A 292 -18.99 8.75 1.02
C GLY A 292 -18.51 9.20 -0.37
N THR A 293 -17.90 8.27 -1.12
CA THR A 293 -17.42 8.54 -2.48
C THR A 293 -18.52 8.52 -3.52
N ALA A 294 -19.57 7.72 -3.30
CA ALA A 294 -20.72 7.64 -4.20
C ALA A 294 -21.49 8.97 -4.28
N ALA A 295 -22.03 9.27 -5.46
CA ALA A 295 -22.98 10.37 -5.61
C ALA A 295 -24.21 10.10 -4.72
N PRO A 296 -24.77 11.14 -4.06
CA PRO A 296 -26.06 11.01 -3.40
C PRO A 296 -27.13 10.55 -4.40
N GLU A 297 -27.99 9.62 -4.01
CA GLU A 297 -29.16 9.28 -4.80
C GLU A 297 -30.07 10.51 -4.91
N PRO A 298 -30.67 10.80 -6.09
CA PRO A 298 -31.68 11.84 -6.19
C PRO A 298 -32.80 11.53 -5.20
N ALA A 299 -33.18 12.50 -4.37
CA ALA A 299 -34.33 12.32 -3.50
C ALA A 299 -35.57 12.09 -4.38
N ASP A 300 -36.15 10.88 -4.33
CA ASP A 300 -37.48 10.64 -4.89
C ASP A 300 -38.43 11.64 -4.23
N SER A 301 -38.89 12.60 -5.02
CA SER A 301 -39.88 13.56 -4.57
C SER A 301 -41.10 12.76 -4.14
N ALA A 302 -41.39 12.74 -2.83
CA ALA A 302 -42.60 12.14 -2.29
C ALA A 302 -43.78 12.66 -3.11
N SER A 303 -44.34 11.79 -3.95
CA SER A 303 -45.52 12.11 -4.74
C SER A 303 -46.62 12.50 -3.76
N ALA A 304 -47.13 13.71 -3.94
CA ALA A 304 -48.25 14.25 -3.18
C ALA A 304 -49.35 13.19 -3.07
N ALA A 305 -49.63 12.73 -1.87
CA ALA A 305 -50.88 12.05 -1.58
C ALA A 305 -51.98 13.10 -1.69
N THR A 306 -52.72 13.06 -2.79
CA THR A 306 -53.92 13.86 -3.08
C THR A 306 -55.00 13.56 -2.02
N PRO A 307 -55.77 14.59 -1.58
CA PRO A 307 -56.65 14.57 -0.39
C PRO A 307 -57.80 13.57 -0.42
#